data_AF-A0A9Q9BE77-F1
#
_entry.id   AF-A0A9Q9BE77-F1
#
_cell.length_a   1.000
_cell.length_b   1.000
_cell.length_c   1.000
_cell.angle_alpha   90.00
_cell.angle_beta   90.00
_cell.angle_gamma   90.00
#
_symmetry.space_group_name_H-M   'P 1'
#
loop_
_entity.id
_entity.type
_entity.pdbx_description
1 polymer ?
#
loop_
_entity_poly.entity_id
_entity_poly.type
_entity_poly.pdbx_seq_one_letter_code
_entity_poly.pdbx_strand_id
1 'polypeptide(L)'
;MDFVLILVLPLVFLLYALFSRERGGNFAAFLFGILGGLVSLIIVSFFPFSGLQISSYLSSHLWRFFLQYFFLHAFFGLGFFFLISFSLSEDVLSNSLSALFGIFSSVFAYLFYRNINVPDSNEIIFFLLIIIGAILIFDFLYYVLAANLTIASDFAVYLIAFISFIVFTFLGSYALANWYLAKSVNMHIFVCGGICFLGVVLNVIRNRL
;
A
#
# COMPACT_ATOMS: atom_id res chain seq x y z
N MET A 1 -21.71 -1.00 10.58
CA MET A 1 -21.52 -1.88 9.41
C MET A 1 -20.07 -1.83 8.92
N ASP A 2 -19.37 -0.72 9.15
CA ASP A 2 -18.02 -0.46 8.63
C ASP A 2 -16.90 -1.25 9.32
N PHE A 3 -17.13 -1.81 10.53
CA PHE A 3 -16.10 -2.59 11.25
C PHE A 3 -15.59 -3.80 10.45
N VAL A 4 -16.42 -4.37 9.57
CA VAL A 4 -16.02 -5.49 8.70
C VAL A 4 -14.92 -5.07 7.71
N LEU A 5 -14.82 -3.78 7.37
CA LEU A 5 -13.80 -3.28 6.45
C LEU A 5 -12.38 -3.51 6.97
N ILE A 6 -12.18 -3.58 8.30
CA ILE A 6 -10.87 -3.84 8.91
C ILE A 6 -10.27 -5.18 8.50
N LEU A 7 -11.14 -6.13 8.12
CA LEU A 7 -10.75 -7.47 7.71
C LEU A 7 -10.43 -7.55 6.22
N VAL A 8 -10.73 -6.53 5.40
CA VAL A 8 -10.60 -6.61 3.95
C VAL A 8 -9.15 -6.82 3.53
N LEU A 9 -8.20 -6.04 4.03
CA LEU A 9 -6.77 -6.21 3.69
C LEU A 9 -6.21 -7.57 4.14
N PRO A 10 -6.42 -8.02 5.39
CA PRO A 10 -6.05 -9.38 5.80
C PRO A 10 -6.68 -10.48 4.95
N LEU A 11 -7.96 -10.34 4.57
CA LEU A 11 -8.64 -11.32 3.72
C LEU A 11 -8.09 -11.34 2.30
N VAL A 12 -7.83 -10.18 1.70
CA VAL A 12 -7.20 -10.07 0.37
C VAL A 12 -5.80 -10.67 0.40
N PHE A 13 -5.03 -10.44 1.46
CA PHE A 13 -3.74 -11.10 1.66
C PHE A 13 -3.89 -12.63 1.76
N LEU A 14 -4.84 -13.14 2.55
CA LEU A 14 -5.07 -14.58 2.68
C LEU A 14 -5.44 -15.20 1.32
N LEU A 15 -6.32 -14.56 0.55
CA LEU A 15 -6.65 -14.99 -0.80
C LEU A 15 -5.41 -15.00 -1.70
N TYR A 16 -4.63 -13.91 -1.68
CA TYR A 16 -3.37 -13.85 -2.43
C TYR A 16 -2.42 -14.99 -2.03
N ALA A 17 -2.19 -15.21 -0.73
CA ALA A 17 -1.28 -16.23 -0.24
C ALA A 17 -1.75 -17.66 -0.56
N LEU A 18 -3.07 -17.91 -0.58
CA LEU A 18 -3.64 -19.20 -0.95
C LEU A 18 -3.49 -19.52 -2.45
N PHE A 19 -3.60 -18.51 -3.32
CA PHE A 19 -3.51 -18.68 -4.77
C PHE A 19 -2.11 -18.43 -5.34
N SER A 20 -1.21 -17.84 -4.55
CA SER A 20 0.20 -17.70 -4.85
C SER A 20 0.89 -19.07 -4.87
N ARG A 21 1.71 -19.32 -5.89
CA ARG A 21 2.54 -20.54 -5.98
C ARG A 21 3.73 -20.51 -5.01
N GLU A 22 4.04 -19.37 -4.41
CA GLU A 22 5.18 -19.18 -3.51
C GLU A 22 4.77 -19.50 -2.06
N ARG A 23 5.27 -20.63 -1.52
CA ARG A 23 4.81 -21.19 -0.25
C ARG A 23 5.67 -20.87 0.98
N GLY A 24 6.86 -20.27 0.83
CA GLY A 24 7.77 -19.99 1.94
C GLY A 24 7.63 -18.55 2.47
N GLY A 25 7.58 -18.36 3.79
CA GLY A 25 7.82 -17.05 4.43
C GLY A 25 6.68 -16.01 4.38
N ASN A 26 5.73 -16.13 3.44
CA ASN A 26 4.67 -15.13 3.21
C ASN A 26 3.88 -14.73 4.46
N PHE A 27 3.46 -15.69 5.30
CA PHE A 27 2.71 -15.36 6.51
C PHE A 27 3.57 -14.67 7.58
N ALA A 28 4.82 -15.10 7.74
CA ALA A 28 5.75 -14.46 8.67
C ALA A 28 6.06 -13.02 8.23
N ALA A 29 6.28 -12.81 6.93
CA ALA A 29 6.49 -11.49 6.36
C ALA A 29 5.28 -10.56 6.54
N PHE A 30 4.05 -11.09 6.43
CA PHE A 30 2.84 -10.35 6.76
C PHE A 30 2.80 -9.92 8.24
N LEU A 31 3.15 -10.80 9.18
CA LEU A 31 3.24 -10.46 10.60
C LEU A 31 4.32 -9.41 10.89
N PHE A 32 5.49 -9.55 10.29
CA PHE A 32 6.54 -8.51 10.38
C PHE A 32 6.09 -7.21 9.73
N GLY A 33 5.29 -7.28 8.66
CA GLY A 33 4.62 -6.14 8.05
C GLY A 33 3.70 -5.43 9.04
N ILE A 34 2.86 -6.15 9.78
CA ILE A 34 1.99 -5.55 10.82
C ILE A 34 2.85 -4.78 11.83
N LEU A 35 3.92 -5.41 12.35
CA LEU A 35 4.85 -4.76 13.28
C LEU A 35 5.51 -3.52 12.67
N GLY A 36 5.96 -3.61 11.41
CA GLY A 36 6.54 -2.49 10.67
C GLY A 36 5.54 -1.35 10.46
N GLY A 37 4.27 -1.66 10.22
CA GLY A 37 3.22 -0.65 10.14
C GLY A 37 2.93 0.02 11.48
N LEU A 38 2.97 -0.71 12.60
CA LEU A 38 2.87 -0.11 13.94
C LEU A 38 4.04 0.83 14.24
N VAL A 39 5.27 0.39 13.94
CA VAL A 39 6.48 1.23 14.07
C VAL A 39 6.36 2.47 13.18
N SER A 40 5.90 2.29 11.95
CA SER A 40 5.68 3.41 11.03
C SER A 40 4.64 4.40 11.55
N LEU A 41 3.51 3.93 12.10
CA LEU A 41 2.49 4.80 12.72
C LEU A 41 3.08 5.65 13.85
N ILE A 42 3.91 5.04 14.70
CA ILE A 42 4.62 5.74 15.78
C ILE A 42 5.54 6.81 15.18
N ILE A 43 6.40 6.46 14.21
CA ILE A 43 7.33 7.41 13.59
C ILE A 43 6.59 8.57 12.92
N VAL A 44 5.55 8.27 12.12
CA VAL A 44 4.76 9.27 11.40
C VAL A 44 4.03 10.21 12.36
N SER A 45 3.68 9.76 13.56
CA SER A 45 3.05 10.62 14.58
C SER A 45 3.94 11.78 15.05
N PHE A 46 5.26 11.67 14.91
CA PHE A 46 6.21 12.73 15.27
C PHE A 46 6.41 13.77 14.17
N PHE A 47 5.89 13.56 12.95
CA PHE A 47 6.06 14.51 11.85
C PHE A 47 5.09 15.69 11.99
N PRO A 48 5.60 16.94 12.01
CA PRO A 48 4.75 18.12 12.10
C PRO A 48 4.10 18.40 10.74
N PHE A 49 2.86 17.93 10.55
CA PHE A 49 2.07 18.21 9.35
C PHE A 49 1.33 19.56 9.40
N SER A 50 1.81 20.51 10.19
CA SER A 50 1.17 21.83 10.39
C SER A 50 1.01 22.62 9.09
N GLY A 51 1.90 22.45 8.11
CA GLY A 51 1.79 23.05 6.77
C GLY A 51 0.85 22.34 5.79
N LEU A 52 0.34 21.15 6.14
CA LEU A 52 -0.57 20.32 5.33
C LEU A 52 -1.96 20.21 5.98
N GLN A 53 -2.33 21.20 6.80
CA GLN A 53 -3.64 21.29 7.43
C GLN A 53 -4.75 21.51 6.39
N ILE A 54 -6.00 21.32 6.84
CA ILE A 54 -7.21 21.50 6.02
C ILE A 54 -7.17 22.88 5.36
N SER A 55 -7.09 22.90 4.02
CA SER A 55 -6.96 24.13 3.24
C SER A 55 -7.78 24.01 1.97
N SER A 56 -8.10 25.11 1.31
CA SER A 56 -8.78 25.07 0.01
C SER A 56 -7.88 24.60 -1.14
N TYR A 57 -6.58 24.41 -0.90
CA TYR A 57 -5.60 24.08 -1.92
C TYR A 57 -5.52 22.57 -2.17
N LEU A 58 -5.68 22.19 -3.43
CA LEU A 58 -5.54 20.79 -3.89
C LEU A 58 -4.16 20.22 -3.57
N SER A 59 -3.11 21.02 -3.70
CA SER A 59 -1.73 20.60 -3.41
C SER A 59 -1.55 20.18 -1.96
N SER A 60 -2.12 20.93 -1.00
CA SER A 60 -2.03 20.59 0.42
C SER A 60 -2.69 19.23 0.70
N HIS A 61 -3.91 19.01 0.18
CA HIS A 61 -4.62 17.73 0.37
C HIS A 61 -3.93 16.56 -0.34
N LEU A 62 -3.39 16.78 -1.53
CA LEU A 62 -2.62 15.78 -2.26
C LEU A 62 -1.40 15.33 -1.45
N TRP A 63 -0.60 16.27 -0.97
CA TRP A 63 0.61 15.96 -0.21
C TRP A 63 0.26 15.36 1.15
N ARG A 64 -0.83 15.81 1.78
CA ARG A 64 -1.36 15.22 3.01
C ARG A 64 -1.68 13.75 2.81
N PHE A 65 -2.53 13.40 1.84
CA PHE A 65 -2.92 12.02 1.58
C PHE A 65 -1.71 11.18 1.16
N PHE A 66 -0.91 11.67 0.22
CA PHE A 66 0.25 10.94 -0.26
C PHE A 66 1.26 10.63 0.85
N LEU A 67 1.65 11.63 1.64
CA LEU A 67 2.65 11.44 2.69
C LEU A 67 2.09 10.69 3.90
N GLN A 68 0.92 11.09 4.41
CA GLN A 68 0.39 10.55 5.66
C GLN A 68 -0.26 9.19 5.49
N TYR A 69 -0.88 8.88 4.34
CA TYR A 69 -1.64 7.64 4.20
C TYR A 69 -0.84 6.56 3.46
N PHE A 70 0.08 6.94 2.57
CA PHE A 70 0.74 6.00 1.68
C PHE A 70 2.27 5.98 1.85
N PHE A 71 2.95 7.05 1.46
CA PHE A 71 4.39 7.05 1.23
C PHE A 71 5.21 6.82 2.49
N LEU A 72 4.97 7.58 3.57
CA LEU A 72 5.76 7.42 4.80
C LEU A 72 5.51 6.07 5.45
N HIS A 73 4.30 5.53 5.30
CA HIS A 73 3.95 4.20 5.78
C HIS A 73 4.69 3.09 5.06
N ALA A 74 4.68 3.13 3.73
CA ALA A 74 5.49 2.21 2.93
C ALA A 74 6.99 2.38 3.23
N PHE A 75 7.49 3.63 3.26
CA PHE A 75 8.92 3.90 3.45
C PHE A 75 9.45 3.40 4.79
N PHE A 76 8.83 3.81 5.91
CA PHE A 76 9.29 3.39 7.25
C PHE A 76 8.95 1.93 7.55
N GLY A 77 7.77 1.46 7.13
CA GLY A 77 7.36 0.08 7.34
C GLY A 77 8.26 -0.91 6.60
N LEU A 78 8.56 -0.64 5.32
CA LEU A 78 9.49 -1.46 4.53
C LEU A 78 10.93 -1.30 5.02
N GLY A 79 11.35 -0.09 5.39
CA GLY A 79 12.68 0.13 5.96
C GLY A 79 12.92 -0.74 7.21
N PHE A 80 11.94 -0.78 8.12
CA PHE A 80 11.97 -1.65 9.29
C PHE A 80 11.96 -3.14 8.91
N PHE A 81 11.10 -3.53 7.97
CA PHE A 81 11.04 -4.90 7.47
C PHE A 81 12.38 -5.35 6.89
N PHE A 82 13.04 -4.53 6.08
CA PHE A 82 14.35 -4.86 5.52
C PHE A 82 15.42 -4.99 6.59
N LEU A 83 15.48 -4.08 7.56
CA LEU A 83 16.46 -4.15 8.66
C LEU A 83 16.36 -5.46 9.45
N ILE A 84 15.13 -5.92 9.71
CA ILE A 84 14.90 -7.18 10.43
C ILE A 84 15.15 -8.39 9.53
N SER A 85 14.66 -8.34 8.31
CA SER A 85 14.65 -9.51 7.43
C SER A 85 16.04 -9.81 6.86
N PHE A 86 16.91 -8.81 6.65
CA PHE A 86 18.32 -9.02 6.33
C PHE A 86 19.06 -9.85 7.38
N SER A 87 18.58 -9.85 8.62
CA SER A 87 19.14 -10.66 9.71
C SER A 87 18.57 -12.08 9.77
N LEU A 88 17.48 -12.38 9.05
CA LEU A 88 16.65 -13.57 9.30
C LEU A 88 16.46 -14.49 8.09
N SER A 89 16.52 -14.03 6.84
CA SER A 89 16.33 -14.92 5.68
C SER A 89 16.97 -14.37 4.40
N GLU A 90 17.27 -15.25 3.44
CA GLU A 90 17.75 -14.87 2.10
C GLU A 90 16.62 -14.35 1.19
N ASP A 91 15.36 -14.75 1.43
CA ASP A 91 14.19 -14.43 0.60
C ASP A 91 13.46 -13.13 1.01
N VAL A 92 14.18 -12.10 1.44
CA VAL A 92 13.58 -10.87 1.97
C VAL A 92 12.75 -10.12 0.93
N LEU A 93 13.26 -10.04 -0.30
CA LEU A 93 12.68 -9.20 -1.34
C LEU A 93 11.43 -9.82 -1.98
N SER A 94 11.39 -11.14 -2.14
CA SER A 94 10.20 -11.86 -2.61
C SER A 94 9.04 -11.76 -1.62
N ASN A 95 9.34 -11.71 -0.32
CA ASN A 95 8.35 -11.61 0.75
C ASN A 95 7.86 -10.16 1.03
N SER A 96 8.42 -9.16 0.35
CA SER A 96 8.13 -7.73 0.57
C SER A 96 6.66 -7.36 0.31
N LEU A 97 5.98 -8.02 -0.63
CA LEU A 97 4.55 -7.82 -0.86
C LEU A 97 3.72 -8.22 0.37
N SER A 98 4.04 -9.37 0.96
CA SER A 98 3.33 -9.86 2.14
C SER A 98 3.51 -8.89 3.29
N ALA A 99 4.72 -8.32 3.43
CA ALA A 99 4.99 -7.25 4.38
C ALA A 99 4.19 -5.97 4.08
N LEU A 100 4.05 -5.54 2.81
CA LEU A 100 3.22 -4.40 2.43
C LEU A 100 1.75 -4.58 2.83
N PHE A 101 1.17 -5.77 2.60
CA PHE A 101 -0.19 -6.07 3.08
C PHE A 101 -0.29 -5.96 4.61
N GLY A 102 0.72 -6.44 5.34
CA GLY A 102 0.77 -6.31 6.80
C GLY A 102 0.86 -4.86 7.28
N ILE A 103 1.77 -4.07 6.68
CA ILE A 103 1.97 -2.64 7.00
C ILE A 103 0.66 -1.89 6.81
N PHE A 104 0.02 -2.05 5.65
CA PHE A 104 -1.20 -1.30 5.37
C PHE A 104 -2.42 -1.84 6.11
N SER A 105 -2.41 -3.09 6.57
CA SER A 105 -3.47 -3.61 7.47
C SER A 105 -3.48 -2.86 8.81
N SER A 106 -2.31 -2.62 9.43
CA SER A 106 -2.25 -1.89 10.70
C SER A 106 -2.49 -0.39 10.52
N VAL A 107 -1.99 0.21 9.44
CA VAL A 107 -2.30 1.60 9.06
C VAL A 107 -3.80 1.79 8.84
N PHE A 108 -4.44 0.88 8.11
CA PHE A 108 -5.87 0.92 7.86
C PHE A 108 -6.67 0.80 9.16
N ALA A 109 -6.31 -0.14 10.04
CA ALA A 109 -6.94 -0.29 11.36
C ALA A 109 -6.84 1.00 12.19
N TYR A 110 -5.69 1.67 12.16
CA TYR A 110 -5.52 2.96 12.83
C TYR A 110 -6.39 4.07 12.23
N LEU A 111 -6.41 4.22 10.90
CA LEU A 111 -7.25 5.20 10.21
C LEU A 111 -8.74 4.97 10.49
N PHE A 112 -9.18 3.72 10.46
CA PHE A 112 -10.53 3.30 10.81
C PHE A 112 -10.89 3.71 12.25
N TYR A 113 -9.99 3.47 13.21
CA TYR A 113 -10.21 3.80 14.63
C TYR A 113 -10.16 5.31 14.91
N ARG A 114 -9.27 6.06 14.24
CA ARG A 114 -9.15 7.51 14.42
C ARG A 114 -10.41 8.27 13.93
N ASN A 115 -11.12 7.72 12.96
CA ASN A 115 -12.31 8.31 12.35
C ASN A 115 -13.64 7.86 12.99
N ILE A 116 -13.64 7.22 14.18
CA ILE A 116 -14.84 6.63 14.82
C ILE A 116 -16.05 7.58 14.94
N ASN A 117 -15.84 8.89 15.05
CA ASN A 117 -16.94 9.82 15.28
C ASN A 117 -17.74 10.17 14.01
N VAL A 118 -17.14 10.09 12.80
CA VAL A 118 -17.84 10.13 11.50
C VAL A 118 -16.91 9.50 10.44
N PRO A 119 -16.87 8.16 10.30
CA PRO A 119 -16.08 7.55 9.25
C PRO A 119 -16.77 7.85 7.91
N ASP A 120 -16.16 8.69 7.07
CA ASP A 120 -16.59 8.77 5.69
C ASP A 120 -16.19 7.46 5.00
N SER A 121 -17.15 6.55 4.89
CA SER A 121 -16.96 5.22 4.33
C SER A 121 -16.33 5.26 2.94
N ASN A 122 -16.52 6.34 2.19
CA ASN A 122 -15.95 6.49 0.85
C ASN A 122 -14.43 6.67 0.88
N GLU A 123 -13.91 7.48 1.80
CA GLU A 123 -12.46 7.67 1.97
C GLU A 123 -11.76 6.35 2.27
N ILE A 124 -12.37 5.58 3.17
CA ILE A 124 -11.91 4.26 3.61
C ILE A 124 -11.93 3.25 2.44
N ILE A 125 -13.01 3.24 1.65
CA ILE A 125 -13.13 2.37 0.47
C ILE A 125 -12.09 2.75 -0.59
N PHE A 126 -11.91 4.04 -0.89
CA PHE A 126 -10.93 4.49 -1.85
C PHE A 126 -9.50 4.16 -1.42
N PHE A 127 -9.20 4.33 -0.13
CA PHE A 127 -7.92 3.91 0.43
C PHE A 127 -7.66 2.41 0.16
N LEU A 128 -8.63 1.54 0.45
CA LEU A 128 -8.50 0.10 0.21
C LEU A 128 -8.26 -0.21 -1.27
N LEU A 129 -9.04 0.39 -2.17
CA LEU A 129 -8.89 0.18 -3.61
C LEU A 129 -7.50 0.60 -4.11
N ILE A 130 -6.99 1.74 -3.64
CA ILE A 130 -5.66 2.24 -4.02
C ILE A 130 -4.57 1.30 -3.51
N ILE A 131 -4.60 0.92 -2.23
CA ILE A 131 -3.58 0.06 -1.63
C ILE A 131 -3.55 -1.31 -2.29
N ILE A 132 -4.70 -1.98 -2.41
CA ILE A 132 -4.78 -3.31 -3.00
C ILE A 132 -4.24 -3.27 -4.43
N GLY A 133 -4.70 -2.32 -5.23
CA GLY A 133 -4.24 -2.18 -6.61
C GLY A 133 -2.74 -1.86 -6.71
N ALA A 134 -2.25 -0.89 -5.93
CA ALA A 134 -0.85 -0.49 -5.97
C ALA A 134 0.10 -1.61 -5.55
N ILE A 135 -0.25 -2.40 -4.52
CA ILE A 135 0.55 -3.56 -4.09
C ILE A 135 0.61 -4.62 -5.20
N LEU A 136 -0.52 -4.94 -5.84
CA LEU A 136 -0.56 -5.95 -6.91
C LEU A 136 0.15 -5.49 -8.19
N ILE A 137 0.08 -4.20 -8.53
CA ILE A 137 0.84 -3.66 -9.67
C ILE A 137 2.35 -3.73 -9.39
N PHE A 138 2.74 -3.34 -8.18
CA PHE A 138 4.13 -3.44 -7.73
C PHE A 138 4.66 -4.88 -7.82
N ASP A 139 3.89 -5.85 -7.35
CA ASP A 139 4.22 -7.28 -7.41
C ASP A 139 4.46 -7.78 -8.82
N PHE A 140 3.53 -7.49 -9.72
CA PHE A 140 3.65 -7.88 -11.12
C PHE A 140 4.92 -7.30 -11.75
N LEU A 141 5.19 -6.01 -11.51
CA LEU A 141 6.38 -5.36 -12.06
C LEU A 141 7.66 -5.92 -11.43
N TYR A 142 7.69 -6.15 -10.13
CA TYR A 142 8.82 -6.80 -9.48
C TYR A 142 9.08 -8.19 -10.07
N TYR A 143 8.04 -9.01 -10.24
CA TYR A 143 8.14 -10.33 -10.85
C TYR A 143 8.70 -10.29 -12.28
N VAL A 144 8.15 -9.44 -13.14
CA VAL A 144 8.61 -9.30 -14.53
C VAL A 144 10.04 -8.78 -14.59
N LEU A 145 10.37 -7.78 -13.77
CA LEU A 145 11.71 -7.19 -13.76
C LEU A 145 12.74 -8.18 -13.20
N ALA A 146 12.44 -8.89 -12.11
CA ALA A 146 13.33 -9.90 -11.54
C ALA A 146 13.59 -11.06 -12.51
N ALA A 147 12.59 -11.45 -13.32
CA ALA A 147 12.74 -12.51 -14.31
C ALA A 147 13.57 -12.09 -15.55
N ASN A 148 13.60 -10.80 -15.90
CA ASN A 148 14.15 -10.33 -17.18
C ASN A 148 15.41 -9.46 -17.05
N LEU A 149 15.61 -8.79 -15.92
CA LEU A 149 16.76 -7.94 -15.69
C LEU A 149 17.87 -8.73 -15.01
N THR A 150 18.93 -9.05 -15.75
CA THR A 150 20.20 -9.55 -15.20
C THR A 150 21.02 -8.41 -14.58
N ILE A 151 20.40 -7.59 -13.74
CA ILE A 151 21.11 -6.57 -12.97
C ILE A 151 21.72 -7.26 -11.76
N ALA A 152 22.98 -6.94 -11.43
CA ALA A 152 23.76 -7.62 -10.38
C ALA A 152 23.20 -7.48 -8.95
N SER A 153 22.07 -6.80 -8.73
CA SER A 153 21.47 -6.61 -7.41
C SER A 153 19.94 -6.66 -7.47
N ASP A 154 19.36 -7.65 -6.80
CA ASP A 154 17.91 -7.81 -6.64
C ASP A 154 17.25 -6.60 -5.95
N PHE A 155 18.01 -5.90 -5.10
CA PHE A 155 17.56 -4.68 -4.44
C PHE A 155 17.37 -3.51 -5.42
N ALA A 156 18.23 -3.40 -6.45
CA ALA A 156 18.07 -2.38 -7.48
C ALA A 156 16.81 -2.63 -8.32
N VAL A 157 16.54 -3.89 -8.66
CA VAL A 157 15.30 -4.32 -9.33
C VAL A 157 14.07 -3.98 -8.48
N TYR A 158 14.14 -4.25 -7.18
CA TYR A 158 13.10 -3.88 -6.22
C TYR A 158 12.85 -2.36 -6.19
N LEU A 159 13.90 -1.54 -6.11
CA LEU A 159 13.75 -0.08 -6.10
C LEU A 159 13.10 0.45 -7.37
N ILE A 160 13.46 -0.10 -8.53
CA ILE A 160 12.83 0.27 -9.82
C ILE A 160 11.34 -0.12 -9.80
N ALA A 161 11.01 -1.33 -9.35
CA ALA A 161 9.62 -1.76 -9.22
C ALA A 161 8.84 -0.87 -8.23
N PHE A 162 9.47 -0.45 -7.13
CA PHE A 162 8.86 0.38 -6.09
C PHE A 162 8.47 1.79 -6.59
N ILE A 163 9.11 2.30 -7.65
CA ILE A 163 8.68 3.55 -8.30
C ILE A 163 7.22 3.44 -8.78
N SER A 164 6.80 2.27 -9.28
CA SER A 164 5.41 2.07 -9.70
C SER A 164 4.44 2.23 -8.52
N PHE A 165 4.77 1.67 -7.36
CA PHE A 165 3.98 1.80 -6.14
C PHE A 165 3.80 3.28 -5.77
N ILE A 166 4.89 4.06 -5.83
CA ILE A 166 4.89 5.51 -5.58
C ILE A 166 3.96 6.23 -6.58
N VAL A 167 4.08 5.94 -7.88
CA VAL A 167 3.26 6.59 -8.92
C VAL A 167 1.77 6.31 -8.72
N PHE A 168 1.39 5.04 -8.51
CA PHE A 168 -0.02 4.67 -8.35
C PHE A 168 -0.63 5.17 -7.04
N THR A 169 0.12 5.17 -5.95
CA THR A 169 -0.34 5.78 -4.68
C THR A 169 -0.43 7.30 -4.77
N PHE A 170 0.45 7.97 -5.53
CA PHE A 170 0.35 9.40 -5.80
C PHE A 170 -0.89 9.74 -6.64
N LEU A 171 -1.17 8.97 -7.69
CA LEU A 171 -2.40 9.09 -8.50
C LEU A 171 -3.66 8.87 -7.65
N GLY A 172 -3.66 7.85 -6.79
CA GLY A 172 -4.73 7.60 -5.84
C GLY A 172 -4.91 8.77 -4.85
N SER A 173 -3.82 9.35 -4.37
CA SER A 173 -3.85 10.52 -3.48
C SER A 173 -4.42 11.77 -4.17
N TYR A 174 -4.12 11.96 -5.46
CA TYR A 174 -4.73 13.01 -6.27
C TYR A 174 -6.24 12.81 -6.43
N ALA A 175 -6.68 11.57 -6.67
CA ALA A 175 -8.09 11.22 -6.73
C ALA A 175 -8.81 11.50 -5.39
N LEU A 176 -8.21 11.09 -4.27
CA LEU A 176 -8.72 11.39 -2.92
C LEU A 176 -8.80 12.90 -2.64
N ALA A 177 -7.78 13.67 -3.05
CA ALA A 177 -7.78 15.12 -2.89
C ALA A 177 -8.88 15.81 -3.72
N ASN A 178 -9.15 15.33 -4.93
CA ASN A 178 -10.24 15.83 -5.76
C ASN A 178 -11.63 15.48 -5.23
N TRP A 179 -11.78 14.28 -4.66
CA TRP A 179 -12.99 13.88 -3.95
C TRP A 179 -13.24 14.77 -2.73
N TYR A 180 -12.22 14.96 -1.89
CA TYR A 180 -12.31 15.77 -0.67
C TYR A 180 -12.72 17.22 -0.97
N LEU A 181 -12.22 17.81 -2.06
CA LEU A 181 -12.57 19.17 -2.49
C LEU A 181 -13.85 19.23 -3.35
N ALA A 182 -14.61 18.13 -3.47
CA ALA A 182 -15.82 18.01 -4.27
C ALA A 182 -15.67 18.49 -5.74
N LYS A 183 -14.46 18.39 -6.31
CA LYS A 183 -14.16 18.92 -7.65
C LYS A 183 -14.70 18.06 -8.79
N SER A 184 -15.01 16.79 -8.51
CA SER A 184 -15.61 15.89 -9.50
C SER A 184 -16.33 14.72 -8.82
N VAL A 185 -17.53 14.39 -9.29
CA VAL A 185 -18.39 13.36 -8.68
C VAL A 185 -17.94 11.95 -9.04
N ASN A 186 -17.30 11.73 -10.20
CA ASN A 186 -17.02 10.37 -10.69
C ASN A 186 -15.52 10.06 -10.92
N MET A 187 -14.66 11.08 -11.04
CA MET A 187 -13.25 10.87 -11.40
C MET A 187 -12.51 10.03 -10.36
N HIS A 188 -12.82 10.23 -9.09
CA HIS A 188 -12.14 9.56 -7.99
C HIS A 188 -12.51 8.06 -7.93
N ILE A 189 -13.77 7.69 -8.20
CA ILE A 189 -14.20 6.28 -8.33
C ILE A 189 -13.47 5.63 -9.50
N PHE A 190 -13.43 6.31 -10.65
CA PHE A 190 -12.78 5.79 -11.85
C PHE A 190 -11.28 5.55 -11.64
N VAL A 191 -10.56 6.49 -11.03
CA VAL A 191 -9.12 6.34 -10.77
C VAL A 191 -8.86 5.25 -9.73
N CYS A 192 -9.51 5.28 -8.57
CA CYS A 192 -9.29 4.28 -7.51
C CYS A 192 -9.70 2.88 -7.96
N GLY A 193 -10.87 2.75 -8.60
CA GLY A 193 -11.36 1.50 -9.17
C GLY A 193 -10.47 0.99 -10.31
N GLY A 194 -9.98 1.89 -11.17
CA GLY A 194 -9.06 1.56 -12.26
C GLY A 194 -7.71 1.03 -11.76
N ILE A 195 -7.13 1.64 -10.71
CA ILE A 195 -5.89 1.15 -10.08
C ILE A 195 -6.10 -0.26 -9.51
N CYS A 196 -7.20 -0.48 -8.79
CA CYS A 196 -7.54 -1.80 -8.24
C CYS A 196 -7.76 -2.84 -9.34
N PHE A 197 -8.58 -2.52 -10.35
CA PHE A 197 -8.87 -3.41 -11.45
C PHE A 197 -7.62 -3.77 -12.26
N LEU A 198 -6.76 -2.79 -12.56
CA LEU A 198 -5.48 -3.03 -13.22
C LEU A 198 -4.60 -3.98 -12.39
N GLY A 199 -4.49 -3.76 -11.08
CA GLY A 199 -3.74 -4.64 -10.18
C GLY A 199 -4.27 -6.07 -10.17
N VAL A 200 -5.59 -6.26 -10.12
CA VAL A 200 -6.22 -7.59 -10.17
C VAL A 200 -5.94 -8.28 -11.51
N VAL A 201 -6.10 -7.57 -12.63
CA VAL A 201 -5.81 -8.12 -13.98
C VAL A 201 -4.34 -8.53 -14.09
N LEU A 202 -3.42 -7.68 -13.65
CA LEU A 202 -1.99 -7.98 -13.68
C LEU A 202 -1.62 -9.16 -12.78
N ASN A 203 -2.24 -9.30 -11.61
CA ASN A 203 -2.06 -10.47 -10.75
C ASN A 203 -2.55 -11.77 -11.41
N VAL A 204 -3.69 -11.72 -12.12
CA VAL A 204 -4.19 -12.87 -12.89
C VAL A 204 -3.21 -13.25 -14.01
N ILE A 205 -2.63 -12.25 -14.69
CA ILE A 205 -1.60 -12.48 -15.72
C ILE A 205 -0.34 -13.09 -15.09
N ARG A 206 0.16 -12.52 -13.98
CA ARG A 206 1.33 -13.05 -13.24
C ARG A 206 1.17 -14.54 -12.94
N ASN A 207 0.03 -14.94 -12.39
CA ASN A 207 -0.21 -16.33 -11.99
C ASN A 207 -0.26 -17.33 -13.17
N ARG A 208 -0.29 -16.83 -14.42
CA ARG A 208 -0.26 -17.64 -15.64
C ARG A 208 1.12 -17.67 -16.32
N LEU A 209 2.00 -16.74 -16.00
CA LEU A 209 3.39 -16.72 -16.44
C LEU A 209 4.21 -17.75 -15.64
#